data_AF-A0A6J6IHZ2-F1
#
_entry.id   AF-A0A6J6IHZ2-F1
#
_cell.length_a   1.000
_cell.length_b   1.000
_cell.length_c   1.000
_cell.angle_alpha   90.00
_cell.angle_beta   90.00
_cell.angle_gamma   90.00
#
_symmetry.space_group_name_H-M   'P 1'
#
loop_
_entity.id
_entity.type
_entity.pdbx_description
1 polymer ?
#
loop_
_entity_poly.entity_id
_entity_poly.type
_entity_poly.pdbx_seq_one_letter_code
_entity_poly.pdbx_strand_id
1 'polypeptide(L)' 'MVSRGIGRGHMGEPSEIAESAVWLCSDRASFVCGESLLVDGATVCR' A
#
# COMPACT_ATOMS: atom_id res chain seq x y z
N MET A 1 -8.20 -6.39 19.14
CA MET A 1 -7.09 -7.36 19.05
C MET A 1 -6.23 -6.95 17.87
N VAL A 2 -5.08 -6.35 18.10
CA VAL A 2 -4.13 -5.97 17.04
C VAL A 2 -3.46 -7.25 16.53
N SER A 3 -3.52 -7.50 15.23
CA SER A 3 -2.77 -8.58 14.60
C SER A 3 -1.28 -8.27 14.72
N ARG A 4 -0.53 -9.08 15.49
CA ARG A 4 0.94 -8.95 15.62
C ARG A 4 1.69 -9.04 14.28
N GLY A 5 1.04 -9.49 13.21
CA GLY A 5 1.63 -9.61 11.89
C GLY A 5 1.63 -8.33 11.06
N ILE A 6 0.81 -7.32 11.41
CA ILE A 6 0.68 -6.10 10.60
C ILE A 6 1.47 -4.98 11.25
N GLY A 7 2.50 -4.46 10.56
CA GLY A 7 3.37 -3.40 11.09
C GLY A 7 2.60 -2.12 11.49
N ARG A 8 1.52 -1.79 10.78
CA ARG A 8 0.62 -0.68 11.12
C ARG A 8 -0.36 -0.97 12.27
N GLY A 9 -0.46 -2.22 12.73
CA GLY A 9 -1.30 -2.61 13.87
C GLY A 9 -2.80 -2.74 13.58
N HIS A 10 -3.25 -2.54 12.34
CA HIS A 10 -4.64 -2.75 11.94
C HIS A 10 -4.71 -3.27 10.50
N MET A 11 -5.85 -3.87 10.14
CA MET A 11 -6.14 -4.20 8.74
C MET A 11 -6.33 -2.91 7.95
N GLY A 12 -5.78 -2.85 6.74
CA GLY A 12 -6.04 -1.73 5.84
C GLY A 12 -7.46 -1.75 5.32
N GLU A 13 -8.03 -0.57 5.10
CA GLU A 13 -9.33 -0.40 4.46
C GLU A 13 -9.19 -0.47 2.93
N PRO A 14 -10.22 -0.94 2.20
CA PRO A 14 -10.19 -1.00 0.74
C PRO A 14 -9.86 0.34 0.07
N SER A 15 -10.30 1.46 0.66
CA SER A 15 -10.00 2.81 0.17
C SER A 15 -8.50 3.13 0.23
N GLU A 16 -7.79 2.69 1.26
CA GLU A 16 -6.34 2.93 1.40
C GLU A 16 -5.55 2.25 0.27
N ILE A 17 -6.02 1.09 -0.20
CA ILE A 17 -5.44 0.38 -1.35
C ILE A 17 -5.83 1.06 -2.67
N ALA A 18 -7.11 1.46 -2.79
CA ALA A 18 -7.62 2.11 -3.99
C ALA A 18 -6.90 3.43 -4.31
N GLU A 19 -6.57 4.25 -3.30
CA GLU A 19 -5.83 5.50 -3.49
C GLU A 19 -4.45 5.27 -4.13
N SER A 20 -3.79 4.16 -3.80
CA SER A 20 -2.50 3.80 -4.40
C SER A 20 -2.65 3.45 -5.88
N ALA A 21 -3.72 2.74 -6.25
CA ALA A 21 -4.04 2.44 -7.65
C ALA A 21 -4.40 3.71 -8.43
N VAL A 22 -5.20 4.61 -7.84
CA VAL A 22 -5.53 5.91 -8.44
C VAL A 22 -4.27 6.75 -8.65
N TRP A 23 -3.34 6.76 -7.70
CA TRP A 23 -2.07 7.45 -7.86
C TRP A 23 -1.22 6.88 -9.00
N LEU A 24 -1.10 5.55 -9.10
CA LEU A 24 -0.38 4.87 -10.19
C LEU A 24 -0.98 5.18 -11.58
N CYS A 25 -2.29 5.38 -11.66
CA CYS A 25 -2.99 5.75 -12.89
C CYS A 25 -2.97 7.26 -13.19
N SER A 26 -2.30 8.07 -12.35
CA SER A 26 -2.25 9.52 -12.50
C SER A 26 -0.91 10.01 -13.05
N ASP A 27 -0.89 11.25 -13.55
CA ASP A 27 0.34 11.92 -14.02
C ASP A 27 1.42 12.03 -12.92
N ARG A 28 1.03 11.92 -11.65
CA ARG A 28 1.96 11.97 -10.51
C ARG A 28 2.90 10.77 -10.46
N ALA A 29 2.54 9.66 -11.12
CA ALA A 29 3.36 8.46 -11.23
C ALA A 29 4.05 8.34 -12.60
N SER A 30 4.15 9.43 -13.37
CA SER A 30 4.63 9.44 -14.77
C SER A 30 6.04 8.88 -14.99
N PHE A 31 6.85 8.72 -13.94
CA PHE A 31 8.19 8.14 -14.03
C PHE A 31 8.32 6.79 -13.29
N VAL A 32 7.22 6.25 -12.78
CA VAL A 32 7.19 4.94 -12.10
C VAL A 32 6.85 3.87 -13.13
N CYS A 33 7.84 3.05 -13.48
CA CYS A 33 7.70 2.03 -14.51
C CYS A 33 8.34 0.72 -14.05
N GLY A 34 7.67 -0.41 -14.30
CA GLY A 34 8.23 -1.75 -14.04
C GLY A 34 8.34 -2.15 -12.57
N GLU A 35 7.80 -1.35 -11.65
CA GLU A 35 7.91 -1.57 -10.21
C GLU A 35 6.66 -2.20 -9.59
N SER A 36 6.85 -2.91 -8.48
CA SER A 36 5.77 -3.44 -7.64
C SER A 36 5.62 -2.60 -6.38
N LEU A 37 4.49 -1.91 -6.23
CA LEU A 37 4.16 -1.12 -5.03
C LEU A 37 3.42 -1.99 -4.01
N LEU A 38 4.07 -2.28 -2.88
CA LEU A 38 3.45 -2.96 -1.74
C LEU A 38 2.58 -1.98 -0.93
N VAL A 39 1.32 -2.36 -0.72
CA VAL A 39 0.36 -1.64 0.13
C VAL A 39 -0.22 -2.63 1.16
N ASP A 40 0.63 -3.00 2.12
CA ASP A 40 0.46 -4.23 2.92
C ASP A 40 0.48 -3.99 4.44
N GLY A 41 0.40 -2.73 4.86
CA GLY A 41 0.49 -2.37 6.28
C GLY A 41 1.88 -2.59 6.90
N ALA A 42 2.95 -2.56 6.11
CA ALA A 42 4.34 -2.82 6.51
C ALA A 42 4.56 -4.26 7.01
N THR A 43 3.83 -5.24 6.46
CA THR A 43 3.96 -6.66 6.83
C THR A 43 5.32 -7.25 6.43
N VAL A 44 5.97 -6.72 5.38
CA VAL A 44 7.30 -7.18 4.94
C VAL A 44 8.49 -6.50 5.65
N CYS A 45 8.29 -5.37 6.34
CA CYS A 45 9.36 -4.52 6.90
C CYS A 45 9.84 -4.92 8.31
N ARG A 46 9.91 -6.22 8.59
CA ARG A 46 10.22 -6.79 9.92
C ARG A 46 11.64 -6.55 10.41
#